data_AF-A0A2N1UVG8-F1
#
_entry.id   AF-A0A2N1UVG8-F1
#
_cell.length_a   1.000
_cell.length_b   1.000
_cell.length_c   1.000
_cell.angle_alpha   90.00
_cell.angle_beta   90.00
_cell.angle_gamma   90.00
#
_symmetry.space_group_name_H-M   'P 1'
#
loop_
_entity.id
_entity.type
_entity.pdbx_description
1 polymer ?
#
loop_
_entity_poly.entity_id
_entity_poly.type
_entity_poly.pdbx_seq_one_letter_code
_entity_poly.pdbx_strand_id
1 'polypeptide(L)'
;MEAQMTDPQPKRLDFEDESPLGYFSKLTEFIYDPHYARYLRRIAERYRRDLLPEDLDLMPFFVDALIFETYIDGQTPLDRFLSSYASQLTQAQRRVYQNFKHYLFSCYRIVSHPGSDGILLEDLLDGSQVLIRDGDARRQLMTGLYTVARLLPFADYHVPTGACAMLSYQDPAQVLEITRLLKLPPLIVSA
;
A
#
# COMPACT_ATOMS: atom_id res chain seq x y z
N MET A 1 31.83 10.29 16.08
CA MET A 1 31.86 11.12 14.87
C MET A 1 30.66 10.67 14.05
N GLU A 2 29.50 11.25 14.31
CA GLU A 2 28.27 10.91 13.59
C GLU A 2 28.40 11.52 12.19
N ALA A 3 28.41 10.65 11.18
CA ALA A 3 28.33 11.10 9.80
C ALA A 3 27.01 11.87 9.64
N GLN A 4 27.08 13.14 9.28
CA GLN A 4 25.90 13.89 8.85
C GLN A 4 25.28 13.12 7.69
N MET A 5 24.15 12.49 7.96
CA MET A 5 23.38 11.74 6.99
C MET A 5 22.74 12.73 6.03
N THR A 6 23.42 13.03 4.93
CA THR A 6 22.83 13.76 3.82
C THR A 6 21.84 12.86 3.11
N ASP A 7 20.58 13.28 3.04
CA ASP A 7 19.57 12.63 2.19
C ASP A 7 20.13 12.46 0.76
N PRO A 8 19.93 11.30 0.13
CA PRO A 8 20.42 11.05 -1.22
C PRO A 8 19.87 12.11 -2.17
N GLN A 9 20.74 12.67 -3.02
CA GLN A 9 20.26 13.63 -4.02
C GLN A 9 19.24 12.95 -4.95
N PRO A 10 18.04 13.53 -5.11
CA PRO A 10 16.96 12.89 -5.86
C PRO A 10 17.37 12.77 -7.34
N LYS A 11 17.49 11.54 -7.83
CA LYS A 11 17.62 11.25 -9.26
C LYS A 11 16.44 11.85 -10.01
N ARG A 12 16.61 12.31 -11.25
CA ARG A 12 15.51 12.88 -12.06
C ARG A 12 14.32 11.90 -12.09
N LEU A 13 13.12 12.38 -11.73
CA LEU A 13 11.89 11.63 -11.94
C LEU A 13 11.54 11.64 -13.43
N ASP A 14 11.33 10.46 -13.97
CA ASP A 14 10.83 10.25 -15.32
C ASP A 14 9.62 9.33 -15.25
N PHE A 15 8.47 9.80 -15.73
CA PHE A 15 7.23 9.05 -15.75
C PHE A 15 7.02 8.54 -17.17
N GLU A 16 7.28 7.25 -17.39
CA GLU A 16 6.99 6.59 -18.67
C GLU A 16 5.48 6.56 -18.94
N ASP A 17 4.67 6.47 -17.88
CA ASP A 17 3.22 6.49 -17.90
C ASP A 17 2.67 7.13 -16.61
N GLU A 18 1.65 7.98 -16.73
CA GLU A 18 0.96 8.63 -15.59
C GLU A 18 -0.26 7.80 -15.13
N SER A 19 -0.06 6.48 -15.02
CA SER A 19 -1.05 5.55 -14.47
C SER A 19 -0.83 5.32 -12.97
N PRO A 20 -1.84 4.79 -12.24
CA PRO A 20 -1.69 4.50 -10.83
C PRO A 20 -0.48 3.60 -10.52
N LEU A 21 -0.23 2.60 -11.38
CA LEU A 21 0.94 1.73 -11.28
C LEU A 21 2.25 2.50 -11.49
N GLY A 22 2.31 3.40 -12.48
CA GLY A 22 3.46 4.27 -12.71
C GLY A 22 3.79 5.14 -11.49
N TYR A 23 2.78 5.77 -10.90
CA TYR A 23 2.94 6.56 -9.67
C TYR A 23 3.45 5.73 -8.49
N PHE A 24 2.85 4.56 -8.26
CA PHE A 24 3.26 3.68 -7.17
C PHE A 24 4.67 3.11 -7.40
N SER A 25 5.04 2.78 -8.64
CA SER A 25 6.39 2.33 -9.00
C SER A 25 7.46 3.34 -8.61
N LYS A 26 7.24 4.64 -8.81
CA LYS A 26 8.21 5.66 -8.38
C LYS A 26 8.37 5.75 -6.88
N LEU A 27 7.31 5.45 -6.13
CA LEU A 27 7.37 5.41 -4.68
C LEU A 27 8.11 4.16 -4.19
N THR A 28 7.91 3.00 -4.83
CA THR A 28 8.65 1.77 -4.51
C THR A 28 10.13 1.89 -4.90
N GLU A 29 10.45 2.48 -6.06
CA GLU A 29 11.81 2.81 -6.48
C GLU A 29 12.53 3.70 -5.45
N PHE A 30 11.84 4.69 -4.90
CA PHE A 30 12.40 5.59 -3.89
C PHE A 30 12.78 4.86 -2.58
N ILE A 31 11.98 3.89 -2.15
CA ILE A 31 12.26 3.14 -0.91
C ILE A 31 13.24 1.98 -1.09
N TYR A 32 13.69 1.69 -2.32
CA TYR A 32 14.79 0.74 -2.54
C TYR A 32 16.16 1.31 -2.19
N ASP A 33 16.25 2.59 -1.78
CA ASP A 33 17.45 3.12 -1.17
C ASP A 33 17.84 2.29 0.08
N PRO A 34 19.13 1.90 0.25
CA PRO A 34 19.60 1.16 1.41
C PRO A 34 19.21 1.78 2.77
N HIS A 35 19.04 3.11 2.80
CA HIS A 35 18.54 3.83 3.98
C HIS A 35 17.18 3.31 4.45
N TYR A 36 16.24 3.05 3.53
CA TYR A 36 14.91 2.58 3.87
C TYR A 36 14.86 1.06 4.04
N ALA A 37 15.64 0.32 3.25
CA ALA A 37 15.69 -1.15 3.30
C ALA A 37 16.01 -1.69 4.70
N ARG A 38 16.80 -0.96 5.51
CA ARG A 38 17.12 -1.35 6.89
C ARG A 38 15.91 -1.46 7.82
N TYR A 39 14.80 -0.78 7.51
CA TYR A 39 13.58 -0.83 8.31
C TYR A 39 12.68 -2.02 7.96
N LEU A 40 12.82 -2.63 6.77
CA LEU A 40 12.02 -3.78 6.36
C LEU A 40 12.15 -4.94 7.35
N ARG A 41 13.36 -5.19 7.88
CA ARG A 41 13.57 -6.21 8.92
C ARG A 41 12.78 -5.90 10.19
N ARG A 42 12.81 -4.65 10.66
CA ARG A 42 12.07 -4.22 11.86
C ARG A 42 10.57 -4.32 11.68
N ILE A 43 10.07 -4.04 10.47
CA ILE A 43 8.66 -4.21 10.12
C ILE A 43 8.30 -5.69 10.14
N ALA A 44 9.10 -6.52 9.46
CA ALA A 44 8.88 -7.95 9.33
C ALA A 44 8.85 -8.69 10.69
N GLU A 45 9.66 -8.26 11.65
CA GLU A 45 9.72 -8.83 13.02
C GLU A 45 8.43 -8.59 13.82
N ARG A 46 7.57 -7.66 13.40
CA ARG A 46 6.30 -7.34 14.10
C ARG A 46 5.13 -8.23 13.65
N TYR A 47 5.26 -8.90 12.51
CA TYR A 47 4.23 -9.81 12.01
C TYR A 47 4.34 -11.16 12.71
N ARG A 48 3.22 -11.62 13.28
CA ARG A 48 3.08 -12.96 13.88
C ARG A 48 2.86 -14.00 12.78
N ARG A 49 3.94 -14.36 12.09
CA ARG A 49 3.91 -15.23 10.88
C ARG A 49 3.31 -16.61 11.14
N ASP A 50 3.49 -17.12 12.35
CA ASP A 50 2.92 -18.37 12.85
C ASP A 50 1.39 -18.37 12.93
N LEU A 51 0.76 -17.20 12.94
CA LEU A 51 -0.70 -17.02 12.98
C LEU A 51 -1.30 -16.64 11.63
N LEU A 52 -0.47 -16.46 10.60
CA LEU A 52 -0.90 -16.08 9.26
C LEU A 52 -0.92 -17.33 8.34
N PRO A 53 -1.70 -17.31 7.25
CA PRO A 53 -1.68 -18.38 6.26
C PRO A 53 -0.27 -18.59 5.71
N GLU A 54 0.15 -19.85 5.57
CA GLU A 54 1.53 -20.19 5.13
C GLU A 54 1.82 -19.73 3.68
N ASP A 55 0.79 -19.65 2.84
CA ASP A 55 0.86 -19.25 1.44
C ASP A 55 0.76 -17.72 1.24
N LEU A 56 0.59 -16.95 2.32
CA LEU A 56 0.48 -15.51 2.25
C LEU A 56 1.86 -14.86 2.03
N ASP A 57 2.04 -14.21 0.87
CA ASP A 57 3.22 -13.37 0.65
C ASP A 57 3.14 -12.08 1.47
N LEU A 58 4.02 -11.96 2.47
CA LEU A 58 4.06 -10.82 3.38
C LEU A 58 4.92 -9.67 2.88
N MET A 59 5.79 -9.89 1.88
CA MET A 59 6.71 -8.85 1.42
C MET A 59 5.96 -7.58 0.94
N PRO A 60 4.86 -7.69 0.17
CA PRO A 60 4.12 -6.50 -0.23
C PRO A 60 3.51 -5.73 0.95
N PHE A 61 3.07 -6.43 2.01
CA PHE A 61 2.58 -5.79 3.23
C PHE A 61 3.71 -5.04 3.97
N PHE A 62 4.93 -5.59 3.97
CA PHE A 62 6.08 -4.92 4.59
C PHE A 62 6.45 -3.63 3.83
N VAL A 63 6.43 -3.69 2.50
CA VAL A 63 6.68 -2.55 1.61
C VAL A 63 5.64 -1.45 1.82
N ASP A 64 4.36 -1.82 1.87
CA ASP A 64 3.29 -0.86 2.15
C ASP A 64 3.41 -0.25 3.55
N ALA A 65 3.67 -1.06 4.56
CA ALA A 65 3.88 -0.57 5.92
C ALA A 65 5.10 0.36 6.02
N LEU A 66 6.15 0.11 5.22
CA LEU A 66 7.29 1.00 5.11
C LEU A 66 6.87 2.35 4.52
N ILE A 67 6.16 2.35 3.39
CA ILE A 67 5.77 3.57 2.68
C ILE A 67 4.82 4.43 3.50
N PHE A 68 3.79 3.81 4.10
CA PHE A 68 2.62 4.53 4.63
C PHE A 68 2.56 4.56 6.15
N GLU A 69 3.17 3.61 6.85
CA GLU A 69 3.00 3.42 8.31
C GLU A 69 4.30 3.52 9.10
N THR A 70 5.42 3.84 8.45
CA THR A 70 6.73 3.93 9.12
C THR A 70 7.18 5.38 9.16
N TYR A 71 7.20 5.95 10.36
CA TYR A 71 7.62 7.31 10.62
C TYR A 71 9.09 7.32 11.03
N ILE A 72 9.94 7.92 10.20
CA ILE A 72 11.36 8.10 10.43
C ILE A 72 11.57 9.59 10.67
N ASP A 73 11.95 9.94 11.90
CA ASP A 73 12.06 11.34 12.35
C ASP A 73 10.77 12.14 12.10
N GLY A 74 9.63 11.50 12.38
CA GLY A 74 8.30 12.11 12.24
C GLY A 74 7.74 12.18 10.81
N GLN A 75 8.43 11.63 9.81
CA GLN A 75 7.99 11.62 8.41
C GLN A 75 7.93 10.20 7.83
N THR A 76 6.91 9.93 7.02
CA THR A 76 6.86 8.69 6.23
C THR A 76 7.77 8.78 5.00
N PRO A 77 8.16 7.65 4.39
CA PRO A 77 8.83 7.69 3.09
C PRO A 77 8.02 8.41 2.01
N LEU A 78 6.68 8.36 2.04
CA LEU A 78 5.84 9.18 1.15
C LEU A 78 6.03 10.68 1.39
N ASP A 79 6.14 11.13 2.64
CA ASP A 79 6.44 12.54 2.97
C ASP A 79 7.82 12.97 2.45
N ARG A 80 8.81 12.11 2.63
CA ARG A 80 10.17 12.34 2.16
C ARG A 80 10.25 12.34 0.63
N PHE A 81 9.49 11.47 -0.03
CA PHE A 81 9.36 11.47 -1.49
C PHE A 81 8.79 12.81 -1.97
N LEU A 82 7.65 13.25 -1.40
CA LEU A 82 6.98 14.49 -1.77
C LEU A 82 7.87 15.73 -1.59
N SER A 83 8.68 15.77 -0.52
CA SER A 83 9.60 16.87 -0.26
C SER A 83 10.83 16.84 -1.17
N SER A 84 11.46 15.67 -1.33
CA SER A 84 12.65 15.48 -2.19
C SER A 84 12.36 15.82 -3.65
N TYR A 85 11.15 15.53 -4.12
CA TYR A 85 10.74 15.72 -5.51
C TYR A 85 9.86 16.94 -5.74
N ALA A 86 9.72 17.83 -4.76
CA ALA A 86 8.81 18.97 -4.83
C ALA A 86 9.04 19.85 -6.08
N SER A 87 10.28 20.08 -6.49
CA SER A 87 10.60 20.90 -7.68
C SER A 87 10.41 20.18 -9.02
N GLN A 88 10.30 18.85 -9.00
CA GLN A 88 10.18 18.01 -10.21
C GLN A 88 8.73 17.60 -10.50
N LEU A 89 7.89 17.50 -9.47
CA LEU A 89 6.50 17.10 -9.60
C LEU A 89 5.62 18.26 -10.10
N THR A 90 4.79 17.98 -11.10
CA THR A 90 3.70 18.90 -11.48
C THR A 90 2.66 19.01 -10.36
N GLN A 91 1.80 20.03 -10.42
CA GLN A 91 0.72 20.16 -9.45
C GLN A 91 -0.23 18.96 -9.46
N ALA A 92 -0.51 18.39 -10.64
CA ALA A 92 -1.36 17.22 -10.79
C ALA A 92 -0.74 15.98 -10.13
N GLN A 93 0.53 15.69 -10.44
CA GLN A 93 1.27 14.57 -9.85
C GLN A 93 1.36 14.69 -8.33
N ARG A 94 1.64 15.90 -7.81
CA ARG A 94 1.67 16.16 -6.37
C ARG A 94 0.34 15.86 -5.69
N ARG A 95 -0.79 16.22 -6.32
CA ARG A 95 -2.13 15.92 -5.80
C ARG A 95 -2.38 14.40 -5.72
N VAL A 96 -1.94 13.63 -6.71
CA VAL A 96 -2.04 12.16 -6.68
C VAL A 96 -1.33 11.60 -5.45
N TYR A 97 -0.05 11.94 -5.25
CA TYR A 97 0.71 11.46 -4.10
C TYR A 97 0.19 11.97 -2.75
N GLN A 98 -0.33 13.20 -2.70
CA GLN A 98 -1.00 13.70 -1.50
C GLN A 98 -2.25 12.90 -1.18
N ASN A 99 -3.04 12.55 -2.21
CA ASN A 99 -4.24 11.72 -2.04
C ASN A 99 -3.90 10.31 -1.56
N PHE A 100 -2.74 9.75 -1.92
CA PHE A 100 -2.31 8.44 -1.41
C PHE A 100 -2.20 8.38 0.12
N LYS A 101 -2.11 9.52 0.82
CA LYS A 101 -2.17 9.57 2.30
C LYS A 101 -3.55 9.22 2.87
N HIS A 102 -4.59 9.27 2.03
CA HIS A 102 -5.95 8.88 2.36
C HIS A 102 -6.27 7.47 1.86
N TYR A 103 -5.26 6.59 1.80
CA TYR A 103 -5.45 5.19 1.45
C TYR A 103 -6.50 4.54 2.36
N LEU A 104 -7.09 3.45 1.87
CA LEU A 104 -7.90 2.53 2.69
C LEU A 104 -7.08 1.27 2.95
N PHE A 105 -7.12 0.75 4.17
CA PHE A 105 -6.61 -0.58 4.49
C PHE A 105 -7.66 -1.33 5.30
N SER A 106 -8.28 -2.31 4.66
CA SER A 106 -9.34 -3.12 5.25
C SER A 106 -9.40 -4.52 4.63
N CYS A 107 -10.37 -5.30 5.09
CA CYS A 107 -10.84 -6.52 4.45
C CYS A 107 -12.14 -6.27 3.71
N TYR A 108 -12.22 -6.82 2.52
CA TYR A 108 -13.31 -6.61 1.61
C TYR A 108 -13.88 -7.93 1.13
N ARG A 109 -15.20 -7.99 0.96
CA ARG A 109 -15.88 -9.00 0.17
C ARG A 109 -15.92 -8.56 -1.29
N ILE A 110 -15.62 -9.47 -2.20
CA ILE A 110 -15.67 -9.20 -3.65
C ILE A 110 -17.11 -9.41 -4.11
N VAL A 111 -17.81 -8.32 -4.44
CA VAL A 111 -19.26 -8.32 -4.69
C VAL A 111 -19.60 -8.58 -6.16
N SER A 112 -18.95 -7.88 -7.08
CA SER A 112 -19.23 -8.00 -8.52
C SER A 112 -18.10 -7.42 -9.37
N HIS A 113 -18.15 -7.69 -10.67
CA HIS A 113 -17.21 -7.15 -11.66
C HIS A 113 -17.92 -6.23 -12.67
N PRO A 114 -18.23 -4.97 -12.30
CA PRO A 114 -18.85 -4.04 -13.23
C PRO A 114 -17.87 -3.66 -14.36
N GLY A 115 -18.32 -3.77 -15.61
CA GLY A 115 -17.53 -3.38 -16.78
C GLY A 115 -16.33 -4.30 -17.07
N SER A 116 -15.33 -3.76 -17.78
CA SER A 116 -14.17 -4.52 -18.27
C SER A 116 -13.05 -4.66 -17.23
N ASP A 117 -12.91 -3.70 -16.34
CA ASP A 117 -11.79 -3.53 -15.41
C ASP A 117 -12.23 -3.26 -13.96
N GLY A 118 -13.53 -3.11 -13.72
CA GLY A 118 -14.07 -2.77 -12.41
C GLY A 118 -14.27 -3.98 -11.51
N ILE A 119 -14.01 -3.79 -10.22
CA ILE A 119 -14.27 -4.75 -9.15
C ILE A 119 -14.93 -3.98 -8.02
N LEU A 120 -16.16 -4.36 -7.68
CA LEU A 120 -16.89 -3.79 -6.57
C LEU A 120 -16.59 -4.58 -5.31
N LEU A 121 -16.05 -3.88 -4.33
CA LEU A 121 -15.71 -4.38 -3.01
C LEU A 121 -16.71 -3.86 -1.98
N GLU A 122 -17.00 -4.66 -0.96
CA GLU A 122 -17.74 -4.25 0.23
C GLU A 122 -16.83 -4.42 1.44
N ASP A 123 -16.59 -3.34 2.19
CA ASP A 123 -15.79 -3.36 3.41
C ASP A 123 -16.53 -4.15 4.49
N LEU A 124 -15.87 -5.16 5.07
CA LEU A 124 -16.47 -6.01 6.09
C LEU A 124 -16.66 -5.30 7.44
N LEU A 125 -16.01 -4.17 7.67
CA LEU A 125 -16.09 -3.44 8.93
C LEU A 125 -17.34 -2.57 9.02
N ASP A 126 -17.72 -1.90 7.93
CA ASP A 126 -18.80 -0.92 7.93
C ASP A 126 -19.83 -1.11 6.80
N GLY A 127 -19.63 -2.09 5.91
CA GLY A 127 -20.51 -2.37 4.78
C GLY A 127 -20.42 -1.34 3.65
N SER A 128 -19.48 -0.39 3.70
CA SER A 128 -19.28 0.58 2.65
C SER A 128 -18.78 -0.09 1.36
N GLN A 129 -19.13 0.49 0.22
CA GLN A 129 -18.73 -0.04 -1.08
C GLN A 129 -17.58 0.77 -1.68
N VAL A 130 -16.60 0.06 -2.24
CA VAL A 130 -15.44 0.65 -2.90
C VAL A 130 -15.31 0.05 -4.30
N LEU A 131 -15.25 0.92 -5.30
CA LEU A 131 -14.92 0.51 -6.66
C LEU A 131 -13.41 0.58 -6.86
N ILE A 132 -12.81 -0.55 -7.22
CA ILE A 132 -11.44 -0.57 -7.74
C ILE A 132 -11.45 -0.80 -9.25
N ARG A 133 -10.45 -0.25 -9.95
CA ARG A 133 -10.23 -0.50 -11.38
C ARG A 133 -8.83 -1.02 -11.62
N ASP A 134 -8.77 -2.29 -11.98
CA ASP A 134 -7.53 -2.99 -12.27
C ASP A 134 -7.85 -4.26 -13.06
N GLY A 135 -7.51 -4.26 -14.35
CA GLY A 135 -7.79 -5.38 -15.26
C GLY A 135 -7.04 -6.66 -14.89
N ASP A 136 -5.92 -6.56 -14.18
CA ASP A 136 -5.12 -7.70 -13.74
C ASP A 136 -5.69 -8.26 -12.43
N ALA A 137 -6.00 -7.40 -11.45
CA ALA A 137 -6.66 -7.80 -10.22
C ALA A 137 -8.02 -8.46 -10.51
N ARG A 138 -8.76 -7.98 -11.51
CA ARG A 138 -10.08 -8.52 -11.88
C ARG A 138 -10.02 -9.99 -12.33
N ARG A 139 -8.87 -10.45 -12.83
CA ARG A 139 -8.67 -11.86 -13.23
C ARG A 139 -8.40 -12.76 -12.03
N GLN A 140 -7.99 -12.18 -10.89
CA GLN A 140 -7.57 -12.92 -9.71
C GLN A 140 -8.64 -12.86 -8.60
N LEU A 141 -9.26 -11.70 -8.39
CA LEU A 141 -10.28 -11.48 -7.37
C LEU A 141 -11.61 -12.08 -7.82
N MET A 142 -12.04 -13.18 -7.19
CA MET A 142 -13.28 -13.86 -7.56
C MET A 142 -14.46 -13.43 -6.68
N THR A 143 -15.62 -13.21 -7.29
CA THR A 143 -16.86 -12.86 -6.57
C THR A 143 -17.19 -13.90 -5.49
N GLY A 144 -17.60 -13.41 -4.32
CA GLY A 144 -17.95 -14.21 -3.16
C GLY A 144 -16.75 -14.56 -2.26
N LEU A 145 -15.52 -14.34 -2.73
CA LEU A 145 -14.32 -14.45 -1.90
C LEU A 145 -14.01 -13.11 -1.20
N TYR A 146 -12.97 -13.13 -0.38
CA TYR A 146 -12.50 -11.98 0.37
C TYR A 146 -11.11 -11.56 -0.08
N THR A 147 -10.76 -10.30 0.18
CA THR A 147 -9.41 -9.79 0.03
C THR A 147 -9.05 -8.89 1.18
N VAL A 148 -7.81 -8.93 1.64
CA VAL A 148 -7.22 -7.88 2.48
C VAL A 148 -6.34 -7.05 1.59
N ALA A 149 -6.62 -5.75 1.52
CA ALA A 149 -5.95 -4.87 0.58
C ALA A 149 -5.68 -3.49 1.15
N ARG A 150 -4.56 -2.89 0.74
CA ARG A 150 -4.43 -1.43 0.71
C ARG A 150 -4.91 -0.89 -0.63
N LEU A 151 -5.79 0.08 -0.59
CA LEU A 151 -6.37 0.73 -1.75
C LEU A 151 -5.96 2.19 -1.79
N LEU A 152 -5.32 2.60 -2.89
CA LEU A 152 -4.92 3.99 -3.11
C LEU A 152 -6.01 4.71 -3.90
N PRO A 153 -6.47 5.89 -3.46
CA PRO A 153 -7.44 6.68 -4.20
C PRO A 153 -6.81 7.24 -5.48
N PHE A 154 -7.52 7.11 -6.59
CA PHE A 154 -7.13 7.64 -7.88
C PHE A 154 -8.35 8.15 -8.66
N ALA A 155 -8.46 9.47 -8.81
CA ALA A 155 -9.64 10.13 -9.38
C ALA A 155 -10.95 9.70 -8.68
N ASP A 156 -11.83 8.98 -9.37
CA ASP A 156 -13.15 8.51 -8.91
C ASP A 156 -13.16 7.03 -8.50
N TYR A 157 -12.01 6.36 -8.48
CA TYR A 157 -11.87 4.95 -8.11
C TYR A 157 -10.66 4.73 -7.20
N HIS A 158 -10.42 3.48 -6.81
CA HIS A 158 -9.20 3.09 -6.12
C HIS A 158 -8.42 2.02 -6.88
N VAL A 159 -7.14 1.89 -6.57
CA VAL A 159 -6.30 0.80 -7.07
C VAL A 159 -5.69 0.02 -5.91
N PRO A 160 -5.57 -1.31 -6.01
CA PRO A 160 -4.82 -2.07 -5.03
C PRO A 160 -3.33 -1.74 -5.13
N THR A 161 -2.63 -1.72 -3.99
CA THR A 161 -1.17 -1.82 -3.97
C THR A 161 -0.75 -3.29 -4.14
N GLY A 162 0.56 -3.55 -4.06
CA GLY A 162 1.05 -4.94 -3.96
C GLY A 162 0.54 -5.67 -2.71
N ALA A 163 0.16 -4.96 -1.64
CA ALA A 163 -0.42 -5.56 -0.43
C ALA A 163 -1.90 -5.89 -0.66
N CYS A 164 -2.17 -6.86 -1.54
CA CYS A 164 -3.49 -7.36 -1.87
C CYS A 164 -3.45 -8.90 -1.81
N ALA A 165 -4.17 -9.48 -0.85
CA ALA A 165 -4.19 -10.90 -0.61
C ALA A 165 -5.62 -11.45 -0.67
N MET A 166 -5.86 -12.36 -1.60
CA MET A 166 -7.13 -13.08 -1.68
C MET A 166 -7.21 -14.12 -0.56
N LEU A 167 -8.37 -14.19 0.10
CA LEU A 167 -8.61 -15.10 1.21
C LEU A 167 -9.85 -15.95 0.93
N SER A 168 -9.66 -17.27 1.00
CA SER A 168 -10.68 -18.28 0.69
C SER A 168 -11.35 -18.84 1.95
N TYR A 169 -11.77 -17.96 2.86
CA TYR A 169 -12.51 -18.35 4.07
C TYR A 169 -14.02 -18.33 3.79
N GLN A 170 -14.76 -19.20 4.48
CA GLN A 170 -16.23 -19.18 4.45
C GLN A 170 -16.81 -18.21 5.49
N ASP A 171 -16.10 -18.01 6.59
CA ASP A 171 -16.53 -17.19 7.73
C ASP A 171 -15.85 -15.80 7.72
N PRO A 172 -16.61 -14.70 7.60
CA PRO A 172 -16.07 -13.34 7.68
C PRO A 172 -15.28 -13.05 8.97
N ALA A 173 -15.59 -13.72 10.08
CA ALA A 173 -14.87 -13.51 11.34
C ALA A 173 -13.40 -13.93 11.24
N GLN A 174 -13.09 -14.97 10.47
CA GLN A 174 -11.72 -15.42 10.23
C GLN A 174 -10.96 -14.40 9.38
N VAL A 175 -11.61 -13.84 8.36
CA VAL A 175 -11.04 -12.78 7.50
C VAL A 175 -10.70 -11.55 8.34
N LEU A 176 -11.61 -11.14 9.22
CA LEU A 176 -11.40 -10.01 10.13
C LEU A 176 -10.21 -10.25 11.06
N GLU A 177 -10.03 -11.47 11.56
CA GLU A 177 -8.90 -11.81 12.42
C GLU A 177 -7.55 -11.75 11.68
N ILE A 178 -7.47 -12.33 10.46
CA ILE A 178 -6.29 -12.19 9.61
C ILE A 178 -5.98 -10.72 9.33
N THR A 179 -7.01 -9.91 9.07
CA THR A 179 -6.85 -8.46 8.82
C THR A 179 -6.26 -7.74 10.02
N ARG A 180 -6.67 -8.09 11.25
CA ARG A 180 -6.08 -7.52 12.48
C ARG A 180 -4.61 -7.92 12.64
N LEU A 181 -4.24 -9.14 12.24
CA LEU A 181 -2.84 -9.59 12.26
C LEU A 181 -1.99 -8.84 11.24
N LEU A 182 -2.57 -8.46 10.10
CA LEU A 182 -1.87 -7.73 9.04
C LEU A 182 -1.82 -6.21 9.27
N LYS A 183 -2.84 -5.64 9.93
CA LYS A 183 -2.93 -4.22 10.27
C LYS A 183 -2.13 -3.90 11.54
N LEU A 184 -0.84 -3.69 11.36
CA LEU A 184 0.03 -3.27 12.45
C LEU A 184 -0.15 -1.78 12.77
N PRO A 185 0.04 -1.35 14.04
CA PRO A 185 0.13 0.07 14.35
C PRO A 185 1.36 0.70 13.68
N PRO A 186 1.41 2.03 13.50
CA PRO A 186 2.57 2.68 12.89
C PRO A 186 3.88 2.35 13.59
N LEU A 187 4.95 2.17 12.81
CA LEU A 187 6.32 2.05 13.32
C LEU A 187 6.89 3.46 13.49
N ILE A 188 7.21 3.84 14.73
CA ILE A 188 7.89 5.11 15.00
C ILE A 188 9.39 4.84 15.21
N VAL A 189 10.22 5.53 14.43
CA VAL A 189 11.66 5.51 14.51
C VAL A 189 12.16 6.93 14.75
N SER A 190 12.66 7.18 15.96
CA SER A 190 13.44 8.37 16.30
C SER A 190 14.92 8.00 16.32
N ALA A 191 15.76 8.84 15.74
CA ALA A 191 17.21 8.82 15.94
C ALA A 191 17.59 9.00 17.42
#